data_AF-A0A0M3T7F9-F1
#
_entry.id   AF-A0A0M3T7F9-F1
#
_cell.length_a   1.000
_cell.length_b   1.000
_cell.length_c   1.000
_cell.angle_alpha   90.00
_cell.angle_beta   90.00
_cell.angle_gamma   90.00
#
_symmetry.space_group_name_H-M   'P 1'
#
loop_
_entity.id
_entity.type
_entity.pdbx_description
1 polymer ?
#
loop_
_entity_poly.entity_id
_entity_poly.type
_entity_poly.pdbx_seq_one_letter_code
_entity_poly.pdbx_strand_id
1 'polypeptide(L)'
;MTTRIDCSEAGFSEFLLANPQLDGHADLIWQLHAVYWRNKRLGHPKAVGLLIQYARAWAARNPGETAIGRLQARKTPTTQGRRP
;
A
#
# COMPACT_ATOMS: atom_id res chain seq x y z
N MET A 1 1.18 11.56 21.43
CA MET A 1 0.12 10.56 21.24
C MET A 1 -0.04 10.37 19.74
N THR A 2 0.65 9.41 19.14
CA THR A 2 0.49 9.14 17.70
C THR A 2 -0.80 8.34 17.57
N THR A 3 -1.85 8.96 17.04
CA THR A 3 -3.11 8.28 16.72
C THR A 3 -2.79 7.06 15.87
N ARG A 4 -3.01 5.87 16.44
CA ARG A 4 -2.77 4.62 15.74
C ARG A 4 -3.92 4.47 14.75
N ILE A 5 -3.66 4.75 13.48
CA ILE A 5 -4.65 4.56 12.42
C ILE A 5 -4.86 3.06 12.25
N ASP A 6 -6.06 2.58 12.53
CA ASP A 6 -6.42 1.18 12.33
C ASP A 6 -6.58 0.85 10.85
N CYS A 7 -6.41 -0.44 10.52
CA CYS A 7 -6.70 -0.91 9.17
C CYS A 7 -8.20 -0.89 8.91
N SER A 8 -8.58 -0.37 7.75
CA SER A 8 -9.96 -0.36 7.25
C SER A 8 -10.00 -0.70 5.77
N GLU A 9 -11.16 -1.14 5.28
CA GLU A 9 -11.40 -1.33 3.83
C GLU A 9 -11.18 -0.02 3.08
N ALA A 10 -11.65 1.11 3.61
CA ALA A 10 -11.42 2.43 3.02
C ALA A 10 -9.92 2.70 2.82
N GLY A 11 -9.09 2.43 3.84
CA GLY A 11 -7.63 2.60 3.75
C GLY A 11 -6.97 1.66 2.72
N PHE A 12 -7.51 0.46 2.51
CA PHE A 12 -7.04 -0.46 1.47
C PHE A 12 -7.44 0.01 0.07
N SER A 13 -8.71 0.36 -0.14
CA SER A 13 -9.19 0.94 -1.40
C SER A 13 -8.44 2.22 -1.76
N GLU A 14 -8.14 3.02 -0.75
CA GLU A 14 -7.28 4.17 -0.86
C GLU A 14 -5.88 3.80 -1.39
N PHE A 15 -5.23 2.78 -0.82
CA PHE A 15 -3.98 2.29 -1.35
C PHE A 15 -4.08 1.87 -2.84
N LEU A 16 -5.15 1.17 -3.25
CA LEU A 16 -5.37 0.79 -4.64
C LEU A 16 -5.56 1.99 -5.56
N LEU A 17 -6.37 2.98 -5.17
CA LEU A 17 -6.59 4.21 -5.94
C LEU A 17 -5.30 5.00 -6.18
N ALA A 18 -4.38 4.99 -5.21
CA ALA A 18 -3.08 5.64 -5.35
C ALA A 18 -2.10 4.86 -6.24
N ASN A 19 -2.43 3.62 -6.60
CA ASN A 19 -1.59 2.69 -7.35
C ASN A 19 -2.41 2.02 -8.46
N PRO A 20 -2.86 2.78 -9.48
CA PRO A 20 -3.73 2.28 -10.54
C PRO A 20 -3.09 1.16 -11.37
N GLN A 21 -1.77 1.01 -11.34
CA GLN A 21 -1.09 -0.14 -11.97
C GLN A 21 -1.48 -1.50 -11.38
N LEU A 22 -2.19 -1.55 -10.25
CA LEU A 22 -2.69 -2.80 -9.65
C LEU A 22 -4.03 -3.25 -10.23
N ASP A 23 -4.79 -2.35 -10.87
CA ASP A 23 -6.19 -2.56 -11.28
C ASP A 23 -6.37 -3.76 -12.23
N GLY A 24 -5.38 -4.01 -13.09
CA GLY A 24 -5.37 -5.15 -14.01
C GLY A 24 -5.02 -6.51 -13.38
N HIS A 25 -4.72 -6.57 -12.07
CA HIS A 25 -4.19 -7.76 -11.41
C HIS A 25 -5.11 -8.25 -10.28
N ALA A 26 -6.29 -8.75 -10.63
CA ALA A 26 -7.30 -9.20 -9.66
C ALA A 26 -6.74 -10.20 -8.62
N ASP A 27 -5.98 -11.22 -9.06
CA ASP A 27 -5.35 -12.19 -8.15
C ASP A 27 -4.36 -11.54 -7.19
N LEU A 28 -3.58 -10.56 -7.66
CA LEU A 28 -2.64 -9.83 -6.82
C LEU A 28 -3.40 -8.95 -5.82
N ILE A 29 -4.48 -8.29 -6.23
CA ILE A 29 -5.33 -7.49 -5.33
C ILE A 29 -5.88 -8.36 -4.20
N TRP A 30 -6.38 -9.57 -4.50
CA TRP A 30 -6.83 -10.52 -3.49
C TRP A 30 -5.72 -10.91 -2.50
N GLN A 31 -4.51 -11.20 -3.00
CA GLN A 31 -3.35 -11.50 -2.14
C GLN A 31 -2.96 -10.31 -1.27
N LEU A 32 -2.98 -9.09 -1.83
CA LEU A 32 -2.70 -7.87 -1.09
C LEU A 32 -3.75 -7.62 0.01
N HIS A 33 -5.03 -7.85 -0.27
CA HIS A 33 -6.09 -7.75 0.73
C HIS A 33 -5.83 -8.71 1.91
N ALA A 34 -5.46 -9.97 1.62
CA ALA A 34 -5.11 -10.94 2.64
C ALA A 34 -3.87 -10.52 3.47
N VAL A 35 -2.82 -10.00 2.82
CA VAL A 35 -1.62 -9.48 3.50
C VAL A 35 -1.97 -8.30 4.41
N TYR A 36 -2.82 -7.39 3.95
CA TYR A 36 -3.23 -6.22 4.72
C TYR A 36 -3.95 -6.64 6.01
N TRP A 37 -4.96 -7.50 5.88
CA TRP A 37 -5.78 -7.94 7.02
C TRP A 37 -5.03 -8.85 7.99
N ARG A 38 -4.16 -9.74 7.50
CA ARG A 38 -3.29 -10.57 8.34
C ARG A 38 -2.37 -9.73 9.22
N ASN A 39 -2.05 -8.50 8.80
CA ASN A 39 -1.16 -7.59 9.50
C ASN A 39 -1.89 -6.44 10.23
N LYS A 40 -3.23 -6.48 10.34
CA LYS A 40 -4.02 -5.37 10.92
C LYS A 40 -3.58 -4.91 12.31
N ARG A 41 -3.11 -5.85 13.14
CA ARG A 41 -2.59 -5.57 14.50
C ARG A 41 -1.37 -4.64 14.54
N LEU A 42 -0.67 -4.49 13.42
CA LEU A 42 0.49 -3.60 13.30
C LEU A 42 0.08 -2.14 13.06
N GLY A 43 -1.19 -1.88 12.74
CA GLY A 43 -1.70 -0.57 12.33
C GLY A 43 -1.51 -0.30 10.85
N HIS A 44 -2.34 0.59 10.31
CA HIS A 44 -2.44 0.89 8.87
C HIS A 44 -1.09 1.22 8.21
N PRO A 45 -0.25 2.14 8.72
CA PRO A 45 1.00 2.50 8.05
C PRO A 45 1.97 1.33 7.88
N LYS A 46 2.04 0.45 8.89
CA LYS A 46 2.90 -0.75 8.83
C LYS A 46 2.33 -1.80 7.90
N ALA A 47 1.02 -2.00 7.90
CA ALA A 47 0.35 -2.93 6.99
C ALA A 47 0.55 -2.51 5.52
N VAL A 48 0.41 -1.23 5.19
CA VAL A 48 0.68 -0.68 3.84
C VAL A 48 2.15 -0.87 3.43
N GLY A 49 3.09 -0.64 4.35
CA GLY A 49 4.51 -0.90 4.08
C GLY A 49 4.80 -2.37 3.71
N LEU A 50 4.07 -3.32 4.29
CA LEU A 50 4.16 -4.74 3.92
C LEU A 50 3.52 -5.04 2.56
N LEU A 51 2.40 -4.38 2.21
CA LEU A 51 1.78 -4.51 0.88
C LEU A 51 2.75 -4.13 -0.25
N ILE A 52 3.44 -3.01 -0.09
CA ILE A 52 4.40 -2.53 -1.08
C ILE A 52 5.55 -3.53 -1.24
N GLN A 53 6.07 -4.06 -0.13
CA GLN A 53 7.13 -5.07 -0.19
C GLN A 53 6.66 -6.35 -0.87
N TYR A 54 5.46 -6.83 -0.53
CA TYR A 54 4.87 -8.01 -1.15
C TYR A 54 4.69 -7.82 -2.66
N ALA A 55 4.10 -6.70 -3.08
CA ALA A 55 3.86 -6.41 -4.48
C ALA A 55 5.17 -6.22 -5.28
N ARG A 56 6.21 -5.62 -4.69
CA ARG A 56 7.55 -5.56 -5.30
C ARG A 56 8.16 -6.95 -5.48
N ALA A 57 8.07 -7.80 -4.46
CA ALA A 57 8.54 -9.18 -4.55
C ALA A 57 7.73 -10.02 -5.56
N TRP A 58 6.44 -9.71 -5.74
CA TRP A 58 5.63 -10.27 -6.81
C TRP A 58 6.10 -9.79 -8.18
N ALA A 59 6.33 -8.50 -8.37
CA ALA A 59 6.81 -7.93 -9.64
C ALA A 59 8.18 -8.51 -10.05
N ALA A 60 9.09 -8.72 -9.10
CA ALA A 60 10.39 -9.34 -9.35
C ALA A 60 10.29 -10.80 -9.89
N ARG A 61 9.17 -11.49 -9.61
CA ARG A 61 8.90 -12.86 -10.08
C ARG A 61 8.12 -12.89 -11.40
N ASN A 62 7.58 -11.76 -11.86
CA ASN A 62 6.74 -11.64 -13.05
C ASN A 62 7.40 -10.67 -14.03
N PRO A 63 8.35 -11.14 -14.85
CA PRO A 63 9.04 -10.28 -15.82
C PRO A 63 8.02 -9.77 -16.85
N GLY A 64 7.75 -8.46 -16.80
CA GLY A 64 6.69 -7.78 -17.54
C GLY A 64 6.00 -6.71 -16.69
N GLU A 65 5.90 -6.94 -15.38
CA GLU A 65 5.10 -6.13 -14.46
C GLU A 65 5.91 -5.07 -13.71
N THR A 66 6.83 -4.41 -14.42
CA THR A 66 7.80 -3.46 -13.83
C THR A 66 7.14 -2.21 -13.24
N ALA A 67 5.91 -1.87 -13.66
CA ALA A 67 5.12 -0.79 -13.10
C ALA A 67 4.79 -1.03 -11.61
N ILE A 68 4.54 -2.28 -11.22
CA ILE A 68 4.25 -2.66 -9.83
C ILE A 68 5.49 -2.53 -8.92
N GLY A 69 6.70 -2.47 -9.48
CA GLY A 69 7.91 -2.15 -8.70
C GLY A 69 7.89 -0.75 -8.08
N ARG A 70 7.11 0.19 -8.64
CA ARG A 70 7.12 1.63 -8.32
C ARG A 70 5.97 2.10 -7.41
N LEU A 71 5.35 1.18 -6.68
CA LEU A 71 4.22 1.48 -5.78
C LEU A 71 4.55 2.56 -4.75
N GLN A 72 3.52 3.36 -4.44
CA GLN A 72 3.53 4.47 -3.51
C GLN A 72 2.71 4.11 -2.25
N ALA A 73 3.22 4.47 -1.06
CA ALA A 73 2.51 4.30 0.22
C ALA A 73 1.43 5.37 0.47
N ARG A 74 1.23 6.29 -0.48
CA ARG A 74 0.70 7.65 -0.30
C ARG A 74 1.65 8.53 0.51
N LYS A 75 1.98 9.69 -0.07
CA LYS A 75 2.49 10.82 0.69
C LYS A 75 1.28 11.41 1.41
N THR A 76 1.26 11.43 2.73
CA THR A 76 0.60 12.56 3.40
C THR A 76 1.15 13.82 2.74
N PRO A 77 0.34 14.80 2.31
CA PRO A 77 0.89 16.12 2.08
C PRO A 77 1.48 16.52 3.43
N THR A 78 2.80 16.45 3.55
CA THR A 78 3.49 17.25 4.55
C THR A 78 3.23 18.66 4.11
N THR A 79 2.17 19.28 4.64
CA THR A 79 2.12 20.73 4.80
C THR A 79 3.30 21.06 5.70
N GLN A 80 4.49 21.14 5.09
CA GLN A 80 5.68 21.70 5.70
C GLN A 80 5.45 23.20 5.73
N GLY A 81 4.60 23.62 6.68
CA GLY A 81 4.62 24.97 7.18
C GLY A 81 5.99 25.20 7.78
N ARG A 82 6.89 25.79 7.00
CA ARG A 82 8.09 26.43 7.53
C ARG A 82 8.31 27.74 6.78
N ARG A 83 7.60 28.76 7.25
CA ARG A 83 8.04 30.16 7.17
C ARG A 83 9.15 30.34 8.20
N PRO A 84 10.26 30.96 7.81
CA PRO A 84 10.65 32.24 8.38
C PRO A 84 10.26 33.39 7.45
#